data_AF-A0A4P7JHE2-F1
#
_entry.id   AF-A0A4P7JHE2-F1
#
_cell.length_a   1.000
_cell.length_b   1.000
_cell.length_c   1.000
_cell.angle_alpha   90.00
_cell.angle_beta   90.00
_cell.angle_gamma   90.00
#
_symmetry.space_group_name_H-M   'P 1'
#
loop_
_entity.id
_entity.type
_entity.pdbx_description
1 polymer ?
#
loop_
_entity_poly.entity_id
_entity_poly.type
_entity_poly.pdbx_seq_one_letter_code
_entity_poly.pdbx_strand_id
1 'polypeptide(L)'
;MADEIMTSAEAMESAALPEAGAVHCSPDAPKSAEQIPLPGAVTQKPVADKSPAEWAYERIILYIKTFEEQLDATHEAAMGFAGSDAGLLRIEGMGFFAPDIVTFYGTDGAGLKTQLIQHVSQLNVTLRALPKATDKPAQRIGFQLAADLAKTP
;
A
#
# COMPACT_ATOMS: atom_id res chain seq x y z
N MET A 1 -36.54 -12.91 17.12
CA MET A 1 -35.29 -12.36 16.55
C MET A 1 -34.31 -12.32 17.69
N ALA A 2 -33.34 -13.23 17.71
CA ALA A 2 -32.31 -13.23 18.73
C ALA A 2 -31.31 -12.14 18.35
N ASP A 3 -31.15 -11.13 19.19
CA ASP A 3 -29.99 -10.24 19.12
C ASP A 3 -28.75 -11.11 19.39
N GLU A 4 -27.97 -11.38 18.35
CA GLU A 4 -26.64 -11.94 18.51
C GLU A 4 -25.80 -10.91 19.28
N ILE A 5 -25.61 -11.17 20.57
CA ILE A 5 -24.66 -10.40 21.39
C ILE A 5 -23.27 -10.80 20.91
N MET A 6 -22.74 -10.06 19.93
CA MET A 6 -21.35 -10.22 19.51
C MET A 6 -20.45 -9.89 20.71
N THR A 7 -19.59 -10.83 21.08
CA THR A 7 -18.64 -10.61 22.18
C THR A 7 -17.57 -9.61 21.74
N SER A 8 -16.99 -8.87 22.68
CA SER A 8 -15.94 -7.89 22.37
C SER A 8 -14.72 -8.53 21.68
N ALA A 9 -14.49 -9.83 21.87
CA ALA A 9 -13.46 -10.60 21.18
C ALA A 9 -13.81 -10.84 19.70
N GLU A 10 -15.06 -11.20 19.39
CA GLU A 10 -15.54 -11.41 18.01
C GLU A 10 -15.58 -10.09 17.22
N ALA A 11 -15.93 -8.98 17.87
CA ALA A 11 -15.84 -7.65 17.26
C ALA A 11 -14.39 -7.22 16.98
N MET A 12 -13.44 -7.59 17.85
CA MET A 12 -12.02 -7.35 17.65
C MET A 12 -11.39 -8.26 16.60
N GLU A 13 -11.80 -9.55 16.52
CA GLU A 13 -11.37 -10.47 15.46
C GLU A 13 -11.93 -10.09 14.09
N SER A 14 -13.20 -9.67 14.02
CA SER A 14 -13.82 -9.17 12.78
C SER A 14 -13.26 -7.81 12.33
N ALA A 15 -12.66 -7.03 13.24
CA ALA A 15 -11.91 -5.82 12.89
C ALA A 15 -10.48 -6.13 12.42
N ALA A 16 -9.92 -7.29 12.79
CA ALA A 16 -8.57 -7.72 12.42
C ALA A 16 -8.51 -8.38 11.03
N LEU A 17 -9.63 -8.93 10.55
CA LEU A 17 -9.79 -9.42 9.18
C LEU A 17 -10.62 -8.40 8.39
N PRO A 18 -9.99 -7.55 7.56
CA PRO A 18 -10.76 -6.67 6.68
C PRO A 18 -11.71 -7.51 5.80
N GLU A 19 -12.88 -6.96 5.44
CA GLU A 19 -13.69 -7.47 4.33
C GLU A 19 -12.92 -7.29 3.01
N ALA A 20 -11.88 -8.11 2.84
CA ALA A 20 -10.95 -8.11 1.73
C ALA A 20 -10.90 -9.52 1.16
N GLY A 21 -10.85 -9.61 -0.17
CA GLY A 21 -10.81 -10.88 -0.86
C GLY A 21 -10.02 -10.75 -2.15
N ALA A 22 -9.20 -11.75 -2.44
CA ALA A 22 -8.51 -11.89 -3.71
C ALA A 22 -8.60 -13.34 -4.20
N VAL A 23 -8.72 -13.50 -5.52
CA VAL A 23 -8.74 -14.78 -6.22
C VAL A 23 -7.66 -14.76 -7.29
N HIS A 24 -6.84 -15.81 -7.32
CA HIS A 24 -5.74 -15.96 -8.27
C HIS A 24 -5.97 -17.17 -9.16
N CYS A 25 -5.46 -17.15 -10.39
CA CYS A 25 -5.57 -18.28 -11.32
C CYS A 25 -4.77 -19.51 -10.87
N SER A 26 -3.69 -19.29 -10.11
CA SER A 26 -2.86 -20.37 -9.56
C SER A 26 -3.23 -20.63 -8.10
N PRO A 27 -3.43 -21.90 -7.69
CA PRO A 27 -3.64 -22.24 -6.29
C PRO A 27 -2.40 -21.97 -5.42
N ASP A 28 -1.21 -21.95 -6.03
CA ASP A 28 0.07 -21.69 -5.36
C ASP A 28 0.53 -20.24 -5.50
N ALA A 29 -0.37 -19.32 -5.89
CA ALA A 29 -0.04 -17.91 -5.99
C ALA A 29 0.41 -17.37 -4.61
N PRO A 30 1.45 -16.52 -4.57
CA PRO A 30 1.83 -15.86 -3.32
C PRO A 30 0.66 -15.05 -2.78
N LYS A 31 0.54 -14.98 -1.46
CA LYS A 31 -0.52 -14.21 -0.81
C LYS A 31 -0.45 -12.75 -1.22
N SER A 32 -1.59 -12.18 -1.62
CA SER A 32 -1.71 -10.75 -1.94
C SER A 32 -2.02 -9.92 -0.69
N ALA A 33 -1.99 -8.59 -0.83
CA ALA A 33 -2.20 -7.66 0.29
C ALA A 33 -3.58 -7.84 0.96
N GLU A 34 -4.59 -8.29 0.20
CA GLU A 34 -5.94 -8.58 0.68
C GLU A 34 -6.04 -9.89 1.47
N GLN A 35 -5.05 -10.78 1.34
CA GLN A 35 -5.04 -12.13 1.92
C GLN A 35 -4.11 -12.27 3.13
N ILE A 36 -3.40 -11.20 3.48
CA ILE A 36 -2.56 -11.13 4.67
C ILE A 36 -3.30 -10.38 5.78
N PRO A 37 -3.16 -10.79 7.06
CA PRO A 37 -3.71 -10.04 8.18
C PRO A 37 -3.18 -8.60 8.18
N LEU A 38 -4.03 -7.65 8.57
CA LEU A 38 -3.58 -6.27 8.74
C LEU A 38 -2.49 -6.21 9.83
N PRO A 39 -1.38 -5.49 9.61
CA PRO A 39 -0.40 -5.27 10.66
C PRO A 39 -1.04 -4.60 11.88
N GLY A 40 -0.59 -4.94 13.08
CA GLY A 40 -1.18 -4.42 14.32
C GLY A 40 -1.25 -2.90 14.39
N ALA A 41 -0.29 -2.20 13.78
CA ALA A 41 -0.28 -0.74 13.68
C ALA A 41 -1.47 -0.18 12.88
N VAL A 42 -1.87 -0.88 11.81
CA VAL A 42 -3.05 -0.54 11.02
C VAL A 42 -4.33 -0.85 11.79
N THR A 43 -4.33 -1.83 12.70
CA THR A 43 -5.53 -2.17 13.49
C THR A 43 -5.70 -1.35 14.77
N GLN A 44 -4.72 -0.51 15.16
CA GLN A 44 -4.80 0.29 16.39
C GLN A 44 -5.99 1.27 16.38
N LYS A 45 -6.26 1.82 15.21
CA LYS A 45 -7.34 2.78 15.01
C LYS A 45 -8.48 2.10 14.23
N PRO A 46 -9.72 2.14 14.73
CA PRO A 46 -10.88 1.61 14.00
C PRO A 46 -10.99 2.24 12.61
N VAL A 47 -11.35 1.46 11.60
CA VAL A 47 -11.47 1.95 10.21
C VAL A 47 -12.48 3.10 10.11
N ALA A 48 -13.55 3.08 10.91
CA ALA A 48 -14.56 4.13 10.96
C ALA A 48 -14.01 5.50 11.40
N ASP A 49 -12.90 5.52 12.16
CA ASP A 49 -12.26 6.74 12.64
C ASP A 49 -11.16 7.23 11.71
N LYS A 50 -10.81 6.46 10.66
CA LYS A 50 -9.77 6.82 9.70
C LYS A 50 -10.31 7.75 8.64
N SER A 51 -9.49 8.73 8.25
CA SER A 51 -9.79 9.49 7.05
C SER A 51 -9.69 8.61 5.80
N PRO A 52 -10.42 8.93 4.71
CA PRO A 52 -10.26 8.24 3.44
C PRO A 52 -8.80 8.15 2.96
N ALA A 53 -8.03 9.24 3.08
CA ALA A 53 -6.62 9.28 2.70
C ALA A 53 -5.72 8.39 3.57
N GLU A 54 -5.92 8.41 4.89
CA GLU A 54 -5.20 7.55 5.84
C GLU A 54 -5.44 6.07 5.52
N TRP A 55 -6.70 5.69 5.31
CA TRP A 55 -7.05 4.31 5.02
C TRP A 55 -6.54 3.85 3.64
N ALA A 56 -6.50 4.73 2.65
CA ALA A 56 -5.89 4.44 1.36
C ALA A 56 -4.36 4.30 1.47
N TYR A 57 -3.70 5.20 2.19
CA TYR A 57 -2.25 5.22 2.39
C TYR A 57 -1.73 3.91 3.00
N GLU A 58 -2.33 3.47 4.12
CA GLU A 58 -1.93 2.23 4.78
C GLU A 58 -2.06 1.02 3.85
N ARG A 59 -3.19 0.91 3.13
CA ARG A 59 -3.42 -0.21 2.21
C ARG A 59 -2.45 -0.18 1.03
N ILE A 60 -2.18 0.98 0.44
CA ILE A 60 -1.21 1.08 -0.67
C ILE A 60 0.19 0.64 -0.21
N ILE A 61 0.59 0.94 1.03
CA ILE A 61 1.85 0.43 1.59
C ILE A 61 1.85 -1.10 1.64
N LEU A 62 0.75 -1.74 2.05
CA LEU A 62 0.64 -3.20 2.03
C LEU A 62 0.75 -3.78 0.61
N TYR A 63 0.13 -3.14 -0.39
CA TYR A 63 0.28 -3.53 -1.80
C TYR A 63 1.73 -3.40 -2.28
N ILE A 64 2.41 -2.28 -2.00
CA ILE A 64 3.80 -2.07 -2.40
C ILE A 64 4.70 -3.12 -1.74
N LYS A 65 4.55 -3.35 -0.43
CA LYS A 65 5.33 -4.35 0.29
C LYS A 65 5.14 -5.75 -0.31
N THR A 66 3.89 -6.17 -0.50
CA THR A 66 3.57 -7.52 -1.01
C THR A 66 4.03 -7.68 -2.47
N PHE A 67 3.98 -6.61 -3.26
CA PHE A 67 4.55 -6.59 -4.61
C PHE A 67 6.07 -6.73 -4.59
N GLU A 68 6.75 -5.97 -3.73
CA GLU A 68 8.21 -6.00 -3.59
C GLU A 68 8.75 -7.34 -3.06
N GLU A 69 7.99 -8.05 -2.22
CA GLU A 69 8.33 -9.41 -1.74
C GLU A 69 8.45 -10.43 -2.89
N GLN A 70 7.78 -10.17 -4.01
CA GLN A 70 7.79 -11.05 -5.18
C GLN A 70 8.87 -10.67 -6.20
N LEU A 71 9.59 -9.57 -5.98
CA LEU A 71 10.62 -9.09 -6.91
C LEU A 71 11.99 -9.70 -6.59
N ASP A 72 12.73 -10.03 -7.65
CA ASP A 72 14.15 -10.37 -7.55
C ASP A 72 15.04 -9.15 -7.23
N ALA A 73 16.29 -9.38 -6.87
CA ALA A 73 17.24 -8.33 -6.47
C ALA A 73 17.66 -7.36 -7.59
N THR A 74 17.25 -7.61 -8.83
CA THR A 74 17.56 -6.78 -10.00
C THR A 74 16.45 -5.80 -10.37
N HIS A 75 15.25 -6.00 -9.81
CA HIS A 75 14.08 -5.17 -10.03
C HIS A 75 13.70 -4.31 -8.83
N GLU A 76 13.16 -3.13 -9.09
CA GLU A 76 12.60 -2.18 -8.12
C GLU A 76 11.12 -1.92 -8.45
N ALA A 77 10.34 -1.54 -7.44
CA ALA A 77 8.96 -1.15 -7.64
C ALA A 77 8.87 0.27 -8.23
N ALA A 78 8.09 0.42 -9.29
CA ALA A 78 7.74 1.70 -9.87
C ALA A 78 6.22 1.84 -9.95
N MET A 79 5.74 3.06 -9.76
CA MET A 79 4.34 3.39 -9.90
C MET A 79 4.06 4.01 -11.26
N GLY A 80 3.09 3.44 -11.98
CA GLY A 80 2.42 4.12 -13.08
C GLY A 80 1.07 4.63 -12.60
N PHE A 81 0.69 5.82 -13.04
CA PHE A 81 -0.62 6.38 -12.74
C PHE A 81 -1.50 6.21 -13.97
N ALA A 82 -2.54 5.37 -13.86
CA ALA A 82 -3.38 5.04 -15.01
C ALA A 82 -4.17 6.28 -15.45
N GLY A 83 -4.05 6.65 -16.72
CA GLY A 83 -4.72 7.82 -17.29
C GLY A 83 -3.99 9.16 -17.14
N SER A 84 -2.74 9.17 -16.66
CA SER A 84 -1.89 10.37 -16.67
C SER A 84 -0.70 10.22 -17.61
N ASP A 85 -0.35 11.29 -18.32
CA ASP A 85 0.89 11.39 -19.11
C ASP A 85 2.15 11.52 -18.24
N ALA A 86 2.01 11.52 -16.90
CA ALA A 86 3.12 11.67 -15.96
C ALA A 86 4.11 10.49 -16.00
N GLY A 87 3.82 9.43 -16.76
CA GLY A 87 4.74 8.33 -16.99
C GLY A 87 4.92 7.41 -15.76
N LEU A 88 6.10 6.82 -15.65
CA LEU A 88 6.48 5.96 -14.53
C LEU A 88 7.29 6.76 -13.50
N LEU A 89 6.93 6.61 -12.24
CA LEU A 89 7.62 7.17 -11.08
C LEU A 89 8.29 6.02 -10.31
N ARG A 90 9.61 6.05 -10.15
CA ARG A 90 10.30 5.17 -9.18
C ARG A 90 9.96 5.69 -7.79
N ILE A 91 9.28 4.87 -6.98
CA ILE A 91 8.77 5.33 -5.68
C ILE A 91 9.94 5.39 -4.69
N GLU A 92 10.12 6.55 -4.08
CA GLU A 92 11.09 6.78 -3.01
C GLU A 92 10.40 7.12 -1.68
N GLY A 93 9.10 7.43 -1.72
CA GLY A 93 8.32 7.67 -0.52
C GLY A 93 6.84 7.92 -0.81
N MET A 94 6.06 7.90 0.26
CA MET A 94 4.63 8.21 0.23
C MET A 94 4.22 9.00 1.47
N GLY A 95 3.18 9.81 1.32
CA GLY A 95 2.52 10.47 2.44
C GLY A 95 1.02 10.60 2.20
N PHE A 96 0.29 10.99 3.25
CA PHE A 96 -1.11 11.37 3.15
C PHE A 96 -1.36 12.65 3.96
N PHE A 97 -2.41 13.37 3.59
CA PHE A 97 -2.88 14.53 4.32
C PHE A 97 -4.41 14.45 4.42
N ALA A 98 -4.91 14.28 5.64
CA ALA A 98 -6.32 14.08 5.89
C ALA A 98 -7.14 15.33 5.47
N PRO A 99 -8.36 15.14 4.93
CA PRO A 99 -9.05 13.87 4.84
C PRO A 99 -8.80 13.06 3.56
N ASP A 100 -8.19 13.66 2.52
CA ASP A 100 -8.40 13.20 1.15
C ASP A 100 -7.19 13.24 0.21
N ILE A 101 -6.01 13.73 0.64
CA ILE A 101 -4.82 13.80 -0.21
C ILE A 101 -3.87 12.63 0.05
N VAL A 102 -3.40 12.00 -1.02
CA VAL A 102 -2.26 11.05 -1.01
C VAL A 102 -1.16 11.58 -1.92
N THR A 103 0.08 11.49 -1.46
CA THR A 103 1.26 11.99 -2.16
C THR A 103 2.26 10.87 -2.40
N PHE A 104 2.82 10.82 -3.60
CA PHE A 104 3.89 9.92 -4.00
C PHE A 104 5.14 10.74 -4.34
N TYR A 105 6.28 10.35 -3.75
CA TYR A 105 7.58 10.96 -3.98
C TYR A 105 8.47 10.00 -4.75
N GLY A 106 9.26 10.52 -5.68
CA GLY A 106 10.17 9.69 -6.43
C GLY A 106 10.96 10.40 -7.52
N THR A 107 11.48 9.60 -8.44
CA THR A 107 12.13 10.08 -9.66
C THR A 107 11.40 9.58 -10.90
N ASP A 108 11.25 10.44 -11.91
CA ASP A 108 10.67 10.06 -13.20
C ASP A 108 11.68 9.28 -14.09
N GLY A 109 11.27 8.98 -15.33
CA GLY A 109 12.11 8.29 -16.30
C GLY A 109 13.35 9.07 -16.75
N ALA A 110 13.41 10.38 -16.53
CA ALA A 110 14.57 11.23 -16.78
C ALA A 110 15.48 11.37 -15.54
N GLY A 111 15.10 10.76 -14.41
CA GLY A 111 15.81 10.87 -13.13
C GLY A 111 15.55 12.20 -12.42
N LEU A 112 14.53 12.97 -12.84
CA LEU A 112 14.16 14.22 -12.18
C LEU A 112 13.30 13.92 -10.96
N LYS A 113 13.54 14.69 -9.89
CA LYS A 113 12.74 14.61 -8.67
C LYS A 113 11.30 15.02 -8.99
N THR A 114 10.38 14.10 -8.78
CA THR A 114 8.98 14.26 -9.13
C THR A 114 8.11 13.90 -7.93
N GLN A 115 7.05 14.67 -7.75
CA GLN A 115 6.03 14.44 -6.74
C GLN A 115 4.68 14.41 -7.42
N LEU A 116 3.91 13.35 -7.17
CA LEU A 116 2.51 13.32 -7.58
C LEU A 116 1.60 13.47 -6.37
N ILE A 117 0.65 14.38 -6.47
CA ILE A 117 -0.35 14.67 -5.44
C ILE A 117 -1.71 14.32 -6.03
N GLN A 118 -2.42 13.37 -5.41
CA GLN A 118 -3.72 12.90 -5.88
C GLN A 118 -4.76 13.00 -4.77
N HIS A 119 -5.98 13.35 -5.15
CA HIS A 119 -7.14 13.13 -4.28
C HIS A 119 -7.48 11.64 -4.24
N VAL A 120 -7.87 11.12 -3.08
CA VAL A 120 -8.12 9.70 -2.82
C VAL A 120 -9.18 9.10 -3.75
N SER A 121 -10.20 9.87 -4.12
CA SER A 121 -11.25 9.44 -5.06
C SER A 121 -10.77 9.30 -6.51
N GLN A 122 -9.58 9.80 -6.84
CA GLN A 122 -8.97 9.77 -8.17
C GLN A 122 -7.77 8.82 -8.24
N LEU A 123 -7.55 8.01 -7.20
CA LEU A 123 -6.42 7.10 -7.14
C LEU A 123 -6.55 5.99 -8.18
N ASN A 124 -5.61 5.99 -9.12
CA ASN A 124 -5.38 4.89 -10.05
C ASN A 124 -3.90 4.52 -10.00
N VAL A 125 -3.58 3.44 -9.30
CA VAL A 125 -2.20 3.01 -9.04
C VAL A 125 -1.90 1.74 -9.83
N THR A 126 -0.82 1.75 -10.59
CA THR A 126 -0.23 0.55 -11.22
C THR A 126 1.15 0.34 -10.62
N LEU A 127 1.45 -0.85 -10.11
CA LEU A 127 2.80 -1.23 -9.73
C LEU A 127 3.46 -1.98 -10.89
N ARG A 128 4.70 -1.61 -11.22
CA ARG A 128 5.51 -2.26 -12.25
C ARG A 128 6.89 -2.57 -11.70
N ALA A 129 7.45 -3.69 -12.12
CA ALA A 129 8.85 -4.02 -11.86
C ALA A 129 9.72 -3.31 -12.90
N LEU A 130 10.67 -2.48 -12.47
CA LEU A 130 11.66 -1.86 -13.34
C LEU A 130 13.06 -2.36 -12.98
N PRO A 131 13.98 -2.53 -13.94
CA PRO A 131 15.38 -2.77 -13.64
C PRO A 131 15.93 -1.68 -12.71
N LYS A 132 16.79 -2.06 -11.76
CA LYS A 132 17.44 -1.10 -10.86
C LYS A 132 18.19 -0.02 -11.66
N ALA A 133 18.06 1.24 -11.24
CA ALA A 133 18.64 2.37 -11.98
C ALA A 133 20.17 2.49 -11.85
N THR A 134 20.77 1.85 -10.84
CA THR A 134 22.20 1.95 -10.51
C THR A 134 22.74 0.61 -10.00
N ASP A 135 24.06 0.51 -9.83
CA ASP A 135 24.69 -0.67 -9.21
C ASP A 135 24.40 -0.83 -7.71
N LYS A 136 23.71 0.13 -7.08
CA LYS A 136 23.25 0.04 -5.69
C LYS A 136 22.27 -1.14 -5.49
N PRO A 137 22.13 -1.65 -4.26
CA PRO A 137 21.07 -2.61 -3.96
C PRO A 137 19.69 -2.02 -4.32
N ALA A 138 18.80 -2.89 -4.82
CA ALA A 138 17.44 -2.50 -5.18
C ALA A 138 16.74 -1.82 -3.99
N GLN A 139 16.18 -0.63 -4.23
CA GLN A 139 15.41 0.06 -3.20
C GLN A 139 14.07 -0.64 -3.00
N ARG A 140 13.80 -0.97 -1.73
CA ARG A 140 12.62 -1.70 -1.26
C ARG A 140 11.82 -0.82 -0.30
N ILE A 141 11.14 0.18 -0.84
CA ILE A 141 10.51 1.23 -0.04
C ILE A 141 9.30 0.70 0.73
N GLY A 142 8.64 -0.35 0.24
CA GLY A 142 7.47 -0.95 0.89
C GLY A 142 7.75 -1.46 2.30
N PHE A 143 8.94 -2.01 2.54
CA PHE A 143 9.35 -2.45 3.89
C PHE A 143 9.62 -1.28 4.82
N GLN A 144 10.26 -0.22 4.31
CA GLN A 144 10.53 0.98 5.10
C GLN A 144 9.23 1.72 5.46
N LEU A 145 8.29 1.81 4.52
CA LEU A 145 6.97 2.38 4.74
C LEU A 145 6.15 1.54 5.73
N ALA A 146 6.15 0.21 5.61
CA ALA A 146 5.47 -0.67 6.55
C ALA A 146 6.08 -0.59 7.97
N ALA A 147 7.41 -0.43 8.06
CA ALA A 147 8.08 -0.20 9.34
C ALA A 147 7.75 1.17 9.96
N ASP A 148 7.48 2.18 9.13
CA ASP A 148 7.06 3.51 9.60
C ASP A 148 5.60 3.50 10.10
N LEU A 149 4.71 2.79 9.40
CA LEU A 149 3.37 2.50 9.91
C LEU A 149 3.44 1.90 11.32
N ALA A 150 4.36 0.97 11.56
CA ALA A 150 4.55 0.33 12.86
C ALA A 150 5.07 1.25 13.99
N LYS A 151 5.59 2.44 13.65
CA LYS A 151 6.13 3.41 14.62
C LYS A 151 5.16 4.54 14.94
N THR A 152 4.12 4.72 14.15
CA THR A 152 3.11 5.76 14.41
C THR A 152 2.22 5.26 15.56
N PRO A 153 2.19 5.96 16.71
CA PRO A 153 1.50 5.52 17.92
C PRO A 153 -0.02 5.54 17.79
#